data_AF-A0ABD2QP55-F1
#
_entry.id   AF-A0ABD2QP55-F1
#
_cell.length_a   1.000
_cell.length_b   1.000
_cell.length_c   1.000
_cell.angle_alpha   90.00
_cell.angle_beta   90.00
_cell.angle_gamma   90.00
#
_symmetry.space_group_name_H-M   'P 1'
#
loop_
_entity.id
_entity.type
_entity.pdbx_description
1 polymer ?
#
loop_
_entity_poly.entity_id
_entity_poly.type
_entity_poly.pdbx_seq_one_letter_code
_entity_poly.pdbx_strand_id
1 'polypeptide(L)'
;MFRGKLCTKELLPFPKGTRTLNKFILLIIVLSSERVEFISQMIDPVEKFLATENDPYKNDETEKFDPKTVEGLKELGAFGLQVPEEYDGVGLCNTEYARVVSIVGLTDLALGIFLGSHQSIGYKGILLYGTEEQKKKYLPDLASGRKLAAYCLTEPMHGSDASSIKTKAVLSPDGKHYIMNGSKVWISNGGWADVFTVFAKVPVTDKDGQTKDKMTGFIVERGFGGLKHSEPEKKMGIKASNTVSLYFEDCKIPVENVLGEVGQGFKVAVNILNQGRFGMASALSGTMRTAIGKAADFASQRHQFDRHIKDFESVREKIAMMCMRQYATESMAFMVSGIMDLGAKDFQVEAAISKIYSSEAAWFCVDEAIQIHGGMGFMRETQLERVLRDLRVFRIFEGANDVLRLFVTLTAMNNAGKHLAASAKSPGGLLSLFSSSMKTKLGLSPSASEFAGKISPTLADASKLIGENVDKIAWTVFNLLRVHKKAIIEEQYKLTRLADAGHAVTKRSLEDIDGSEQTRDLVRSVSKEVFDHLGMVPKSPIGV
;
A
#
# COMPACT_ATOMS: atom_id res chain seq x y z
N MET A 1 15.14 13.87 1.66
CA MET A 1 16.16 12.99 1.06
C MET A 1 16.74 13.49 -0.27
N PHE A 2 16.08 13.35 -1.43
CA PHE A 2 16.63 13.57 -2.80
C PHE A 2 17.26 14.96 -3.10
N ARG A 3 17.17 15.93 -2.18
CA ARG A 3 17.77 17.27 -2.25
C ARG A 3 18.97 17.47 -1.30
N GLY A 4 19.46 16.42 -0.64
CA GLY A 4 20.50 16.52 0.39
C GLY A 4 20.00 17.27 1.62
N LYS A 5 18.72 17.07 1.94
CA LYS A 5 18.03 17.69 3.08
C LYS A 5 17.24 16.63 3.84
N LEU A 6 17.33 16.73 5.16
CA LEU A 6 16.59 15.92 6.11
C LEU A 6 15.26 16.61 6.46
N CYS A 7 14.19 16.20 5.79
CA CYS A 7 12.83 16.65 6.13
C CYS A 7 12.27 15.70 7.18
N THR A 8 12.73 15.82 8.43
CA THR A 8 12.37 14.85 9.47
C THR A 8 11.03 15.10 10.15
N LYS A 9 10.28 16.17 9.82
CA LYS A 9 9.05 16.51 10.57
C LYS A 9 7.94 15.46 10.47
N GLU A 10 7.95 14.66 9.41
CA GLU A 10 7.01 13.58 9.13
C GLU A 10 7.56 12.19 9.56
N LEU A 11 8.74 12.16 10.21
CA LEU A 11 9.51 10.93 10.46
C LEU A 11 10.19 10.85 11.84
N LEU A 12 10.63 11.99 12.41
CA LEU A 12 11.32 12.08 13.71
C LEU A 12 10.81 13.25 14.58
N PRO A 13 10.66 13.04 15.91
CA PRO A 13 10.72 11.73 16.56
C PRO A 13 9.67 10.81 15.92
N PHE A 14 9.92 9.49 15.83
CA PHE A 14 8.77 8.59 15.69
C PHE A 14 7.90 8.93 16.90
N PRO A 15 6.66 9.38 16.72
CA PRO A 15 5.86 9.71 17.89
C PRO A 15 5.68 8.39 18.71
N LYS A 16 5.46 8.36 20.03
CA LYS A 16 5.21 9.44 21.01
C LYS A 16 4.13 9.05 22.03
N GLY A 17 3.62 7.81 21.99
CA GLY A 17 2.76 7.23 23.02
C GLY A 17 3.25 5.86 23.49
N THR A 18 3.35 5.66 24.80
CA THR A 18 3.72 4.38 25.43
C THR A 18 2.48 3.63 25.90
N ARG A 19 2.06 2.59 25.17
CA ARG A 19 1.15 1.51 25.65
C ARG A 19 1.10 0.36 24.65
N THR A 20 1.69 -0.78 24.99
CA THR A 20 1.66 -2.00 24.17
C THR A 20 0.23 -2.52 24.05
N LEU A 21 -0.33 -2.55 22.85
CA LEU A 21 -1.48 -3.39 22.55
C LEU A 21 -1.00 -4.79 22.17
N ASN A 22 -1.78 -5.80 22.54
CA ASN A 22 -1.40 -7.20 22.37
C ASN A 22 -0.90 -7.48 20.94
N LYS A 23 0.35 -7.95 20.83
CA LYS A 23 1.03 -8.47 19.64
C LYS A 23 1.33 -7.49 18.47
N PHE A 24 1.01 -6.20 18.56
CA PHE A 24 1.36 -5.19 17.54
C PHE A 24 1.97 -3.91 18.16
N ILE A 25 3.20 -3.57 17.76
CA ILE A 25 4.03 -2.58 18.48
C ILE A 25 4.00 -1.16 17.90
N LEU A 26 3.65 -0.98 16.62
CA LEU A 26 3.81 0.30 15.89
C LEU A 26 2.58 1.24 15.94
N LEU A 27 1.63 1.05 16.86
CA LEU A 27 0.26 1.58 16.71
C LEU A 27 -0.02 2.99 17.28
N ILE A 28 0.85 3.53 18.13
CA ILE A 28 0.36 4.20 19.36
C ILE A 28 0.55 5.72 19.36
N ILE A 29 0.00 6.45 18.36
CA ILE A 29 0.32 7.90 18.33
C ILE A 29 -0.60 8.90 17.65
N VAL A 30 -1.29 8.57 16.55
CA VAL A 30 -2.32 9.49 16.01
C VAL A 30 -3.68 9.25 16.67
N LEU A 31 -3.79 8.18 17.46
CA LEU A 31 -5.00 7.77 18.16
C LEU A 31 -5.01 8.31 19.59
N SER A 32 -6.14 8.89 20.01
CA SER A 32 -6.41 9.14 21.43
C SER A 32 -6.60 7.81 22.18
N SER A 33 -6.50 7.82 23.51
CA SER A 33 -6.76 6.63 24.33
C SER A 33 -8.12 5.97 24.03
N GLU A 34 -9.14 6.78 23.75
CA GLU A 34 -10.50 6.33 23.40
C GLU A 34 -10.52 5.60 22.06
N ARG A 35 -9.80 6.13 21.05
CA ARG A 35 -9.66 5.48 19.73
C ARG A 35 -8.84 4.20 19.80
N VAL A 36 -7.80 4.17 20.64
CA VAL A 36 -7.01 2.95 20.95
C VAL A 36 -7.89 1.88 21.60
N GLU A 37 -8.76 2.25 22.54
CA GLU A 37 -9.69 1.31 23.17
C GLU A 37 -10.77 0.81 22.20
N PHE A 38 -11.37 1.73 21.43
CA PHE A 38 -12.37 1.42 20.39
C PHE A 38 -11.86 0.41 19.35
N ILE A 39 -10.68 0.65 18.76
CA ILE A 39 -10.12 -0.29 17.77
C ILE A 39 -9.76 -1.64 18.41
N SER A 40 -9.38 -1.66 19.70
CA SER A 40 -9.09 -2.91 20.42
C SER A 40 -10.33 -3.78 20.60
N GLN A 41 -11.46 -3.16 20.96
CA GLN A 41 -12.74 -3.87 21.11
C GLN A 41 -13.26 -4.43 19.77
N MET A 42 -12.84 -3.86 18.63
CA MET A 42 -13.20 -4.32 17.29
C MET A 42 -12.29 -5.44 16.76
N ILE A 43 -11.03 -5.49 17.20
CA ILE A 43 -10.03 -6.45 16.72
C ILE A 43 -10.40 -7.89 17.10
N ASP A 44 -10.74 -8.15 18.37
CA ASP A 44 -11.03 -9.52 18.84
C ASP A 44 -12.23 -10.16 18.11
N PRO A 45 -13.37 -9.47 17.89
CA PRO A 45 -14.45 -9.95 17.02
C PRO A 45 -14.01 -10.26 15.59
N VAL A 46 -13.19 -9.41 14.96
CA VAL A 46 -12.71 -9.61 13.58
C VAL A 46 -11.74 -10.79 13.49
N GLU A 47 -10.79 -10.91 14.41
CA GLU A 47 -9.87 -12.06 14.48
C GLU A 47 -10.65 -13.37 14.72
N LYS A 48 -11.63 -13.37 15.63
CA LYS A 48 -12.49 -14.52 15.89
C LYS A 48 -13.35 -14.90 14.67
N PHE A 49 -14.00 -13.94 14.03
CA PHE A 49 -14.84 -14.18 12.86
C PHE A 49 -14.04 -14.79 11.71
N LEU A 50 -12.87 -14.20 11.39
CA LEU A 50 -12.02 -14.72 10.31
C LEU A 50 -11.41 -16.09 10.63
N ALA A 51 -11.31 -16.47 11.90
CA ALA A 51 -10.86 -17.80 12.33
C ALA A 51 -11.97 -18.87 12.35
N THR A 52 -13.26 -18.48 12.36
CA THR A 52 -14.40 -19.42 12.52
C THR A 52 -15.31 -19.47 11.30
N GLU A 53 -15.56 -18.34 10.64
CA GLU A 53 -16.54 -18.20 9.55
C GLU A 53 -15.91 -17.99 8.16
N ASN A 54 -14.58 -17.88 8.07
CA ASN A 54 -13.86 -17.76 6.81
C ASN A 54 -12.91 -18.95 6.58
N ASP A 55 -13.05 -19.62 5.44
CA ASP A 55 -12.14 -20.69 5.01
C ASP A 55 -11.41 -20.26 3.72
N PRO A 56 -10.16 -19.77 3.84
CA PRO A 56 -9.37 -19.31 2.70
C PRO A 56 -9.05 -20.42 1.67
N TYR A 57 -9.09 -21.69 2.07
CA TYR A 57 -8.84 -22.81 1.17
C TYR A 57 -10.08 -23.10 0.32
N LYS A 58 -11.24 -23.24 0.96
CA LYS A 58 -12.54 -23.39 0.29
C LYS A 58 -12.84 -22.20 -0.64
N ASN A 59 -12.45 -20.99 -0.23
CA ASN A 59 -12.53 -19.79 -1.07
C ASN A 59 -11.70 -19.93 -2.37
N ASP A 60 -10.43 -20.36 -2.29
CA ASP A 60 -9.58 -20.58 -3.48
C ASP A 60 -10.05 -21.77 -4.33
N GLU A 61 -10.54 -22.86 -3.72
CA GLU A 61 -11.01 -24.04 -4.44
C GLU A 61 -12.31 -23.78 -5.21
N THR A 62 -13.28 -23.12 -4.59
CA THR A 62 -14.59 -22.83 -5.20
C THR A 62 -14.61 -21.56 -6.06
N GLU A 63 -13.54 -20.78 -6.02
CA GLU A 63 -13.38 -19.46 -6.64
C GLU A 63 -14.47 -18.45 -6.24
N LYS A 64 -15.05 -18.60 -5.04
CA LYS A 64 -16.16 -17.79 -4.51
C LYS A 64 -16.04 -17.69 -2.98
N PHE A 65 -16.67 -16.68 -2.39
CA PHE A 65 -16.88 -16.63 -0.93
C PHE A 65 -18.16 -17.37 -0.55
N ASP A 66 -18.19 -17.96 0.65
CA ASP A 66 -19.42 -18.48 1.23
C ASP A 66 -20.37 -17.30 1.53
N PRO A 67 -21.67 -17.35 1.14
CA PRO A 67 -22.61 -16.28 1.45
C PRO A 67 -22.71 -15.95 2.95
N LYS A 68 -22.47 -16.92 3.84
CA LYS A 68 -22.42 -16.68 5.29
C LYS A 68 -21.26 -15.77 5.69
N THR A 69 -20.07 -16.00 5.12
CA THR A 69 -18.90 -15.14 5.35
C THR A 69 -19.18 -13.72 4.85
N VAL A 70 -19.85 -13.57 3.69
CA VAL A 70 -20.22 -12.25 3.16
C VAL A 70 -21.24 -11.54 4.06
N GLU A 71 -22.24 -12.24 4.60
CA GLU A 71 -23.24 -11.63 5.48
C GLU A 71 -22.65 -11.22 6.84
N GLY A 72 -21.85 -12.08 7.48
CA GLY A 72 -21.19 -11.74 8.74
C GLY A 72 -20.22 -10.56 8.61
N LEU A 73 -19.61 -10.35 7.43
CA LEU A 73 -18.82 -9.14 7.15
C LEU A 73 -19.67 -7.86 7.07
N LYS A 74 -20.95 -7.95 6.69
CA LYS A 74 -21.88 -6.80 6.78
C LYS A 74 -22.26 -6.54 8.22
N GLU A 75 -22.57 -7.58 9.00
CA GLU A 75 -22.90 -7.48 10.43
C GLU A 75 -21.73 -6.87 11.24
N LEU A 76 -20.48 -7.16 10.87
CA LEU A 76 -19.27 -6.55 11.44
C LEU A 76 -18.96 -5.13 10.94
N GLY A 77 -19.74 -4.58 10.00
CA GLY A 77 -19.46 -3.27 9.39
C GLY A 77 -18.20 -3.23 8.50
N ALA A 78 -17.67 -4.38 8.07
CA ALA A 78 -16.39 -4.48 7.36
C ALA A 78 -16.37 -3.84 5.96
N PHE A 79 -17.55 -3.51 5.42
CA PHE A 79 -17.70 -2.78 4.16
C PHE A 79 -17.63 -1.26 4.32
N GLY A 80 -17.77 -0.72 5.53
CA GLY A 80 -17.91 0.70 5.84
C GLY A 80 -16.85 1.28 6.77
N LEU A 81 -15.68 0.63 6.89
CA LEU A 81 -14.69 0.94 7.94
C LEU A 81 -14.29 2.42 7.97
N GLN A 82 -14.03 3.02 6.79
CA GLN A 82 -13.64 4.45 6.67
C GLN A 82 -14.81 5.39 6.31
N VAL A 83 -16.06 4.93 6.31
CA VAL A 83 -17.22 5.82 6.11
C VAL A 83 -17.51 6.55 7.43
N PRO A 84 -17.72 7.87 7.45
CA PRO A 84 -18.10 8.58 8.66
C PRO A 84 -19.40 8.08 9.28
N GLU A 85 -19.55 8.21 10.59
CA GLU A 85 -20.75 7.78 11.34
C GLU A 85 -22.03 8.48 10.87
N GLU A 86 -21.95 9.75 10.44
CA GLU A 86 -23.06 10.51 9.83
C GLU A 86 -23.57 9.92 8.49
N TYR A 87 -22.87 8.92 7.96
CA TYR A 87 -23.19 8.18 6.74
C TYR A 87 -23.33 6.66 7.01
N ASP A 88 -23.72 6.29 8.23
CA ASP A 88 -23.90 4.91 8.72
C ASP A 88 -22.64 4.03 8.62
N GLY A 89 -21.46 4.65 8.74
CA GLY A 89 -20.15 3.98 8.74
C GLY A 89 -19.50 3.83 10.11
N VAL A 90 -18.34 3.17 10.14
CA VAL A 90 -17.58 2.88 11.38
C VAL A 90 -16.64 4.03 11.79
N GLY A 91 -16.38 4.98 10.89
CA GLY A 91 -15.62 6.20 11.18
C GLY A 91 -14.13 6.00 11.47
N LEU A 92 -13.49 4.91 11.01
CA LEU A 92 -12.06 4.67 11.23
C LEU A 92 -11.16 5.66 10.48
N CYS A 93 -10.12 6.14 11.15
CA CYS A 93 -9.02 6.84 10.51
C CYS A 93 -8.14 5.84 9.74
N ASN A 94 -7.11 6.33 9.02
CA ASN A 94 -6.25 5.48 8.20
C ASN A 94 -5.45 4.49 9.06
N THR A 95 -5.01 4.88 10.26
CA THR A 95 -4.21 4.06 11.17
C THR A 95 -5.01 2.91 11.78
N GLU A 96 -6.27 3.14 12.15
CA GLU A 96 -7.17 2.07 12.63
C GLU A 96 -7.57 1.15 11.47
N TYR A 97 -7.90 1.72 10.31
CA TYR A 97 -8.15 0.95 9.10
C TYR A 97 -6.95 0.05 8.73
N ALA A 98 -5.72 0.57 8.86
CA ALA A 98 -4.51 -0.23 8.67
C ALA A 98 -4.48 -1.44 9.63
N ARG A 99 -4.84 -1.27 10.92
CA ARG A 99 -4.87 -2.38 11.89
C ARG A 99 -5.92 -3.43 11.56
N VAL A 100 -7.12 -3.06 11.08
CA VAL A 100 -8.12 -4.05 10.62
C VAL A 100 -7.62 -4.78 9.37
N VAL A 101 -7.07 -4.04 8.41
CA VAL A 101 -6.58 -4.61 7.15
C VAL A 101 -5.39 -5.55 7.35
N SER A 102 -4.53 -5.32 8.36
CA SER A 102 -3.47 -6.29 8.69
C SER A 102 -4.01 -7.63 9.17
N ILE A 103 -5.17 -7.65 9.86
CA ILE A 103 -5.84 -8.89 10.29
C ILE A 103 -6.36 -9.68 9.10
N VAL A 104 -7.05 -9.01 8.17
CA VAL A 104 -7.50 -9.66 6.92
C VAL A 104 -6.30 -10.24 6.17
N GLY A 105 -5.18 -9.50 6.16
CA GLY A 105 -3.91 -9.95 5.60
C GLY A 105 -3.28 -11.19 6.27
N LEU A 106 -3.56 -11.47 7.55
CA LEU A 106 -3.11 -12.70 8.23
C LEU A 106 -3.77 -13.97 7.65
N THR A 107 -4.95 -13.85 7.05
CA THR A 107 -5.86 -14.97 6.75
C THR A 107 -6.09 -15.18 5.24
N ASP A 108 -6.68 -14.19 4.57
CA ASP A 108 -7.14 -14.32 3.18
C ASP A 108 -6.94 -13.04 2.36
N LEU A 109 -5.98 -13.08 1.43
CA LEU A 109 -5.73 -12.00 0.48
C LEU A 109 -6.85 -11.84 -0.54
N ALA A 110 -7.59 -12.90 -0.91
CA ALA A 110 -8.74 -12.77 -1.79
C ALA A 110 -9.84 -11.94 -1.12
N LEU A 111 -10.10 -12.20 0.17
CA LEU A 111 -11.04 -11.42 0.98
C LEU A 111 -10.56 -9.97 1.16
N GLY A 112 -9.26 -9.79 1.39
CA GLY A 112 -8.62 -8.47 1.41
C GLY A 112 -8.84 -7.68 0.12
N ILE A 113 -8.78 -8.32 -1.05
CA ILE A 113 -9.09 -7.67 -2.34
C ILE A 113 -10.58 -7.46 -2.56
N PHE A 114 -11.46 -8.34 -2.09
CA PHE A 114 -12.91 -8.12 -2.14
C PHE A 114 -13.33 -6.86 -1.36
N LEU A 115 -12.93 -6.78 -0.09
CA LEU A 115 -13.21 -5.63 0.79
C LEU A 115 -12.44 -4.37 0.34
N GLY A 116 -11.18 -4.52 -0.07
CA GLY A 116 -10.33 -3.42 -0.54
C GLY A 116 -10.81 -2.81 -1.85
N SER A 117 -11.23 -3.63 -2.82
CA SER A 117 -11.77 -3.15 -4.10
C SER A 117 -13.09 -2.38 -3.90
N HIS A 118 -13.88 -2.75 -2.89
CA HIS A 118 -15.07 -2.03 -2.48
C HIS A 118 -14.73 -0.66 -1.85
N GLN A 119 -13.93 -0.63 -0.77
CA GLN A 119 -13.75 0.61 0.03
C GLN A 119 -12.44 1.38 -0.17
N SER A 120 -11.33 0.72 -0.48
CA SER A 120 -10.04 1.39 -0.68
C SER A 120 -10.03 2.19 -1.98
N ILE A 121 -10.75 1.71 -3.00
CA ILE A 121 -10.83 2.33 -4.33
C ILE A 121 -12.26 2.47 -4.87
N GLY A 122 -13.13 1.47 -4.70
CA GLY A 122 -14.44 1.39 -5.36
C GLY A 122 -15.34 2.59 -5.09
N TYR A 123 -15.63 2.88 -3.82
CA TYR A 123 -16.35 4.09 -3.41
C TYR A 123 -15.47 5.18 -2.82
N LYS A 124 -14.15 4.96 -2.66
CA LYS A 124 -13.22 5.96 -2.09
C LYS A 124 -13.29 7.32 -2.80
N GLY A 125 -13.61 7.32 -4.09
CA GLY A 125 -13.90 8.54 -4.84
C GLY A 125 -15.06 9.36 -4.26
N ILE A 126 -16.17 8.73 -3.86
CA ILE A 126 -17.34 9.38 -3.25
C ILE A 126 -16.99 9.99 -1.89
N LEU A 127 -16.18 9.31 -1.07
CA LEU A 127 -15.69 9.88 0.20
C LEU A 127 -14.85 11.15 -0.02
N LEU A 128 -13.95 11.14 -1.01
CA LEU A 128 -12.96 12.20 -1.21
C LEU A 128 -13.45 13.38 -2.08
N TYR A 129 -14.39 13.13 -2.98
CA TYR A 129 -14.80 14.07 -4.03
C TYR A 129 -16.31 14.14 -4.23
N GLY A 130 -17.10 13.36 -3.49
CA GLY A 130 -18.55 13.39 -3.58
C GLY A 130 -19.13 14.68 -3.02
N THR A 131 -20.19 15.20 -3.63
CA THR A 131 -21.03 16.23 -3.00
C THR A 131 -21.78 15.64 -1.80
N GLU A 132 -22.34 16.49 -0.94
CA GLU A 132 -23.10 16.01 0.23
C GLU A 132 -24.33 15.19 -0.19
N GLU A 133 -24.95 15.51 -1.34
CA GLU A 133 -26.06 14.75 -1.92
C GLU A 133 -25.59 13.37 -2.39
N GLN A 134 -24.43 13.28 -3.05
CA GLN A 134 -23.84 12.02 -3.47
C GLN A 134 -23.46 11.16 -2.25
N LYS A 135 -22.84 11.75 -1.22
CA LYS A 135 -22.49 11.05 0.02
C LYS A 135 -23.73 10.48 0.71
N LYS A 136 -24.76 11.30 0.93
CA LYS A 136 -26.04 10.88 1.54
C LYS A 136 -26.75 9.80 0.72
N LYS A 137 -26.69 9.87 -0.62
CA LYS A 137 -27.33 8.88 -1.50
C LYS A 137 -26.63 7.52 -1.50
N TYR A 138 -25.29 7.49 -1.50
CA TYR A 138 -24.55 6.25 -1.76
C TYR A 138 -23.88 5.64 -0.53
N LEU A 139 -23.32 6.43 0.38
CA LEU A 139 -22.46 5.90 1.44
C LEU A 139 -23.18 4.96 2.43
N PRO A 140 -24.43 5.19 2.87
CA PRO A 140 -25.12 4.26 3.78
C PRO A 140 -25.33 2.84 3.23
N ASP A 141 -25.70 2.71 1.95
CA ASP A 141 -25.86 1.40 1.29
C ASP A 141 -24.52 0.69 1.07
N LEU A 142 -23.45 1.47 0.87
CA LEU A 142 -22.10 0.96 0.66
C LEU A 142 -21.43 0.55 1.97
N ALA A 143 -21.61 1.33 3.05
CA ALA A 143 -21.05 1.06 4.37
C ALA A 143 -21.62 -0.22 4.99
N SER A 144 -22.93 -0.43 4.83
CA SER A 144 -23.64 -1.63 5.24
C SER A 144 -23.45 -2.83 4.31
N GLY A 145 -22.78 -2.68 3.16
CA GLY A 145 -22.63 -3.73 2.16
C GLY A 145 -23.94 -4.19 1.51
N ARG A 146 -25.02 -3.41 1.61
CA ARG A 146 -26.28 -3.65 0.88
C ARG A 146 -26.09 -3.47 -0.63
N LYS A 147 -25.24 -2.52 -1.02
CA LYS A 147 -24.72 -2.35 -2.37
C LYS A 147 -23.21 -2.53 -2.35
N LEU A 148 -22.67 -3.12 -3.41
CA LEU A 148 -21.22 -3.27 -3.56
C LEU A 148 -20.63 -2.27 -4.56
N ALA A 149 -19.39 -1.86 -4.33
CA ALA A 149 -18.65 -0.93 -5.18
C ALA A 149 -17.51 -1.59 -5.97
N ALA A 150 -17.25 -1.05 -7.17
CA ALA A 150 -16.11 -1.40 -8.02
C ALA A 150 -15.44 -0.16 -8.65
N TYR A 151 -14.14 -0.24 -8.89
CA TYR A 151 -13.33 0.84 -9.47
C TYR A 151 -12.97 0.53 -10.93
N CYS A 152 -13.33 1.42 -11.86
CA CYS A 152 -13.43 1.13 -13.28
C CYS A 152 -12.55 2.06 -14.14
N LEU A 153 -11.24 1.80 -14.13
CA LEU A 153 -10.24 2.58 -14.88
C LEU A 153 -9.68 1.82 -16.10
N THR A 154 -9.11 0.63 -15.86
CA THR A 154 -8.31 -0.15 -16.82
C THR A 154 -9.11 -0.63 -18.03
N GLU A 155 -8.45 -0.63 -19.19
CA GLU A 155 -8.98 -1.09 -20.48
C GLU A 155 -8.00 -2.04 -21.16
N PRO A 156 -8.42 -2.87 -22.13
CA PRO A 156 -7.56 -3.91 -22.74
C PRO A 156 -6.19 -3.43 -23.25
N MET A 157 -6.10 -2.17 -23.70
CA MET A 157 -4.85 -1.56 -24.18
C MET A 157 -4.33 -0.43 -23.27
N HIS A 158 -5.00 -0.14 -22.14
CA HIS A 158 -4.70 1.02 -21.28
C HIS A 158 -4.67 0.59 -19.81
N GLY A 159 -3.49 0.14 -19.38
CA GLY A 159 -3.17 -0.21 -17.98
C GLY A 159 -2.37 0.89 -17.28
N SER A 160 -1.04 0.81 -17.38
CA SER A 160 -0.12 1.76 -16.73
C SER A 160 -0.26 3.19 -17.22
N ASP A 161 -0.49 3.39 -18.52
CA ASP A 161 -0.92 4.69 -19.05
C ASP A 161 -2.44 4.84 -18.92
N ALA A 162 -2.89 5.07 -17.69
CA ALA A 162 -4.27 5.37 -17.39
C ALA A 162 -4.78 6.64 -18.10
N SER A 163 -3.89 7.52 -18.59
CA SER A 163 -4.29 8.79 -19.21
C SER A 163 -4.87 8.63 -20.62
N SER A 164 -4.55 7.52 -21.32
CA SER A 164 -4.89 7.31 -22.73
C SER A 164 -6.14 6.47 -22.99
N ILE A 165 -6.91 6.12 -21.94
CA ILE A 165 -8.20 5.40 -22.02
C ILE A 165 -9.15 5.95 -23.11
N LYS A 166 -9.99 5.06 -23.66
CA LYS A 166 -10.86 5.29 -24.82
C LYS A 166 -12.34 5.22 -24.52
N THR A 167 -12.79 4.68 -23.38
CA THR A 167 -14.20 4.76 -22.97
C THR A 167 -14.64 6.23 -23.02
N LYS A 168 -15.73 6.53 -23.74
CA LYS A 168 -16.22 7.91 -23.94
C LYS A 168 -17.54 8.12 -23.21
N ALA A 169 -17.76 9.35 -22.77
CA ALA A 169 -19.02 9.83 -22.21
C ALA A 169 -19.36 11.17 -22.86
N VAL A 170 -20.45 11.23 -23.63
CA VAL A 170 -20.89 12.43 -24.37
C VAL A 170 -22.15 12.98 -23.71
N LEU A 171 -22.18 14.29 -23.44
CA LEU A 171 -23.35 14.95 -22.86
C LEU A 171 -24.53 14.88 -23.84
N SER A 172 -25.71 14.55 -23.33
CA SER A 172 -26.95 14.49 -24.11
C SER A 172 -27.36 15.87 -24.66
N PRO A 173 -28.11 15.94 -25.77
CA PRO A 173 -28.56 17.23 -26.33
C PRO A 173 -29.43 18.06 -25.37
N ASP A 174 -30.11 17.41 -24.42
CA ASP A 174 -30.91 18.07 -23.37
C ASP A 174 -30.11 18.45 -22.11
N GLY A 175 -28.81 18.12 -22.07
CA GLY A 175 -27.89 18.45 -20.98
C GLY A 175 -28.13 17.70 -19.67
N LYS A 176 -28.98 16.67 -19.63
CA LYS A 176 -29.39 15.97 -18.38
C LYS A 176 -28.57 14.73 -18.04
N HIS A 177 -27.92 14.10 -19.02
CA HIS A 177 -27.15 12.88 -18.79
C HIS A 177 -25.96 12.78 -19.76
N TYR A 178 -24.97 12.00 -19.38
CA TYR A 178 -23.94 11.52 -20.29
C TYR A 178 -24.34 10.16 -20.85
N ILE A 179 -24.08 9.94 -22.13
CA ILE A 179 -24.20 8.64 -22.80
C ILE A 179 -22.80 8.04 -22.86
N MET A 180 -22.57 6.95 -22.12
CA MET A 180 -21.27 6.30 -21.99
C MET A 180 -21.17 5.04 -22.86
N ASN A 181 -20.10 4.94 -23.63
CA ASN A 181 -19.78 3.81 -24.49
C ASN A 181 -18.30 3.41 -24.33
N GLY A 182 -18.04 2.10 -24.24
CA GLY A 182 -16.69 1.54 -24.12
C GLY A 182 -16.64 0.25 -23.32
N SER A 183 -15.42 -0.13 -22.89
CA SER A 183 -15.20 -1.37 -22.14
C SER A 183 -14.09 -1.20 -21.10
N LYS A 184 -14.27 -1.82 -19.94
CA LYS A 184 -13.25 -1.93 -18.89
C LYS A 184 -12.87 -3.40 -18.70
N VAL A 185 -11.65 -3.67 -18.25
CA VAL A 185 -11.10 -5.03 -18.12
C VAL A 185 -10.51 -5.25 -16.73
N TRP A 186 -10.58 -6.49 -16.23
CA TRP A 186 -10.08 -6.91 -14.93
C TRP A 186 -10.62 -6.10 -13.75
N ILE A 187 -11.92 -5.80 -13.78
CA ILE A 187 -12.58 -5.03 -12.73
C ILE A 187 -12.93 -5.94 -11.56
N SER A 188 -12.21 -5.76 -10.47
CA SER A 188 -12.52 -6.39 -9.18
C SER A 188 -13.93 -6.03 -8.73
N ASN A 189 -14.66 -7.02 -8.22
CA ASN A 189 -16.08 -6.93 -7.83
C ASN A 189 -17.05 -6.59 -8.98
N GLY A 190 -16.61 -6.47 -10.25
CA GLY A 190 -17.47 -5.94 -11.34
C GLY A 190 -18.72 -6.78 -11.66
N GLY A 191 -18.72 -8.07 -11.34
CA GLY A 191 -19.88 -8.97 -11.46
C GLY A 191 -20.80 -8.95 -10.23
N TRP A 192 -20.43 -8.27 -9.15
CA TRP A 192 -21.19 -8.18 -7.90
C TRP A 192 -21.56 -6.74 -7.50
N ALA A 193 -20.85 -5.74 -8.01
CA ALA A 193 -21.06 -4.35 -7.69
C ALA A 193 -22.36 -3.80 -8.28
N ASP A 194 -22.99 -2.89 -7.54
CA ASP A 194 -24.14 -2.09 -7.97
C ASP A 194 -23.73 -0.66 -8.30
N VAL A 195 -22.64 -0.18 -7.69
CA VAL A 195 -22.10 1.17 -7.84
C VAL A 195 -20.68 1.10 -8.39
N PHE A 196 -20.36 1.93 -9.37
CA PHE A 196 -19.07 1.91 -10.06
C PHE A 196 -18.48 3.32 -10.10
N THR A 197 -17.23 3.48 -9.66
CA THR A 197 -16.46 4.70 -9.97
C THR A 197 -15.80 4.49 -11.34
N VAL A 198 -16.40 5.08 -12.39
CA VAL A 198 -15.99 4.88 -13.80
C VAL A 198 -15.26 6.10 -14.35
N PHE A 199 -14.14 5.86 -15.06
CA PHE A 199 -13.38 6.91 -15.73
C PHE A 199 -13.56 6.83 -17.25
N ALA A 200 -13.99 7.94 -17.85
CA ALA A 200 -14.21 8.06 -19.29
C ALA A 200 -13.73 9.41 -19.82
N LYS A 201 -13.50 9.49 -21.13
CA LYS A 201 -13.19 10.71 -21.87
C LYS A 201 -14.46 11.48 -22.19
N VAL A 202 -14.50 12.74 -21.78
CA VAL A 202 -15.54 13.72 -22.09
C VAL A 202 -14.94 14.79 -23.03
N PRO A 203 -15.62 15.17 -24.13
CA PRO A 203 -15.22 16.32 -24.92
C PRO A 203 -15.42 17.61 -24.10
N VAL A 204 -14.32 18.32 -23.81
CA VAL A 204 -14.34 19.58 -23.06
C VAL A 204 -13.79 20.71 -23.94
N THR A 205 -14.63 21.68 -24.26
CA THR A 205 -14.23 22.91 -24.95
C THR A 205 -13.54 23.86 -23.97
N ASP A 206 -12.32 24.29 -24.29
CA ASP A 206 -11.61 25.30 -23.52
C ASP A 206 -12.01 26.74 -23.92
N LYS A 207 -11.46 27.74 -23.21
CA LYS A 207 -11.80 29.15 -23.41
C LYS A 207 -11.44 29.68 -24.81
N ASP A 208 -10.52 29.00 -25.49
CA ASP A 208 -10.06 29.34 -26.84
C ASP A 208 -10.88 28.61 -27.92
N GLY A 209 -11.99 27.97 -27.53
CA GLY A 209 -12.91 27.25 -28.42
C GLY A 209 -12.44 25.85 -28.83
N GLN A 210 -11.32 25.34 -28.29
CA GLN A 210 -10.79 24.03 -28.70
C GLN A 210 -11.40 22.91 -27.84
N THR A 211 -12.11 21.98 -28.48
CA THR A 211 -12.62 20.78 -27.82
C THR A 211 -11.53 19.72 -27.67
N LYS A 212 -11.30 19.25 -26.44
CA LYS A 212 -10.29 18.22 -26.11
C LYS A 212 -10.91 17.14 -25.22
N ASP A 213 -10.63 15.87 -25.53
CA ASP A 213 -11.07 14.71 -24.75
C ASP A 213 -10.32 14.64 -23.39
N LYS A 214 -10.96 15.11 -22.32
CA LYS A 214 -10.41 15.06 -20.95
C LYS A 214 -11.06 13.93 -20.15
N MET A 215 -10.34 13.35 -19.20
CA MET A 215 -10.91 12.31 -18.34
C MET A 215 -11.83 12.92 -17.30
N THR A 216 -13.00 12.34 -17.08
CA THR A 216 -13.96 12.66 -16.01
C THR A 216 -14.26 11.38 -15.21
N GLY A 217 -14.43 11.51 -13.90
CA GLY A 217 -14.92 10.43 -13.05
C GLY A 217 -16.45 10.47 -12.94
N PHE A 218 -17.09 9.32 -12.85
CA PHE A 218 -18.53 9.18 -12.74
C PHE A 218 -18.87 8.14 -11.67
N ILE A 219 -19.96 8.38 -10.93
CA ILE A 219 -20.67 7.34 -10.19
C ILE A 219 -21.67 6.72 -11.16
N VAL A 220 -21.57 5.43 -11.44
CA VAL A 220 -22.52 4.72 -12.31
C VAL A 220 -23.25 3.68 -11.49
N GLU A 221 -24.57 3.61 -11.58
CA GLU A 221 -25.36 2.54 -10.96
C GLU A 221 -25.66 1.46 -12.00
N ARG A 222 -25.61 0.17 -11.61
CA ARG A 222 -26.01 -0.95 -12.48
C ARG A 222 -27.43 -0.77 -13.03
N GLY A 223 -28.31 -0.18 -12.22
CA GLY A 223 -29.71 0.10 -12.56
C GLY A 223 -29.93 1.16 -13.64
N PHE A 224 -28.90 1.93 -14.05
CA PHE A 224 -29.04 2.91 -15.15
C PHE A 224 -29.21 2.26 -16.53
N GLY A 225 -28.95 0.96 -16.66
CA GLY A 225 -28.98 0.25 -17.94
C GLY A 225 -27.76 0.54 -18.81
N GLY A 226 -27.63 -0.20 -19.91
CA GLY A 226 -26.47 -0.10 -20.81
C GLY A 226 -25.15 -0.60 -20.21
N LEU A 227 -25.17 -1.32 -19.08
CA LEU A 227 -23.99 -1.93 -18.46
C LEU A 227 -24.14 -3.46 -18.37
N LYS A 228 -23.22 -4.18 -18.99
CA LYS A 228 -23.08 -5.65 -18.94
C LYS A 228 -21.69 -6.04 -18.42
N HIS A 229 -21.52 -7.29 -17.99
CA HIS A 229 -20.21 -7.84 -17.62
C HIS A 229 -19.95 -9.21 -18.26
N SER A 230 -18.69 -9.62 -18.30
CA SER A 230 -18.29 -10.98 -18.71
C SER A 230 -18.52 -12.01 -17.59
N GLU A 231 -18.33 -13.28 -17.93
CA GLU A 231 -18.04 -14.31 -16.91
C GLU A 231 -16.77 -13.98 -16.10
N PRO A 232 -16.60 -14.52 -14.88
CA PRO A 232 -15.42 -14.31 -14.05
C PRO A 232 -14.12 -14.86 -14.69
N GLU A 233 -13.06 -14.05 -14.62
CA GLU A 233 -11.74 -14.37 -15.16
C GLU A 233 -11.04 -15.49 -14.38
N LYS A 234 -10.48 -16.47 -15.09
CA LYS A 234 -9.62 -17.52 -14.51
C LYS A 234 -8.20 -17.00 -14.29
N LYS A 235 -7.71 -17.12 -13.06
CA LYS A 235 -6.48 -16.45 -12.58
C LYS A 235 -5.66 -17.31 -11.61
N MET A 236 -4.39 -16.97 -11.47
CA MET A 236 -3.39 -17.73 -10.69
C MET A 236 -3.76 -17.85 -9.20
N GLY A 237 -4.14 -16.73 -8.58
CA GLY A 237 -4.49 -16.62 -7.16
C GLY A 237 -5.54 -15.55 -6.94
N ILE A 238 -5.79 -15.22 -5.67
CA ILE A 238 -6.93 -14.44 -5.17
C ILE A 238 -8.25 -14.88 -5.78
N LYS A 239 -8.42 -16.19 -6.02
CA LYS A 239 -9.44 -16.69 -6.95
C LYS A 239 -10.87 -16.31 -6.57
N ALA A 240 -11.19 -16.34 -5.28
CA ALA A 240 -12.48 -15.92 -4.73
C ALA A 240 -12.84 -14.45 -5.01
N SER A 241 -11.86 -13.57 -5.23
CA SER A 241 -12.15 -12.20 -5.64
C SER A 241 -12.75 -12.20 -7.06
N ASN A 242 -13.97 -11.71 -7.22
CA ASN A 242 -14.58 -11.56 -8.54
C ASN A 242 -13.75 -10.60 -9.41
N THR A 243 -13.53 -10.98 -10.67
CA THR A 243 -12.80 -10.17 -11.65
C THR A 243 -13.48 -10.37 -12.99
N VAL A 244 -13.94 -9.29 -13.64
CA VAL A 244 -14.67 -9.37 -14.92
C VAL A 244 -14.27 -8.24 -15.86
N SER A 245 -14.61 -8.38 -17.14
CA SER A 245 -14.73 -7.24 -18.06
C SER A 245 -16.11 -6.58 -17.91
N LEU A 246 -16.19 -5.27 -18.11
CA LEU A 246 -17.44 -4.49 -18.16
C LEU A 246 -17.62 -3.87 -19.55
N TYR A 247 -18.85 -3.81 -20.02
CA TYR A 247 -19.22 -3.25 -21.32
C TYR A 247 -20.31 -2.20 -21.14
N PHE A 248 -20.04 -1.00 -21.66
CA PHE A 248 -20.94 0.16 -21.63
C PHE A 248 -21.46 0.38 -23.06
N GLU A 249 -22.77 0.28 -23.22
CA GLU A 249 -23.52 0.38 -24.48
C GLU A 249 -24.68 1.36 -24.24
N ASP A 250 -24.51 2.60 -24.69
CA ASP A 250 -25.41 3.75 -24.46
C ASP A 250 -25.89 3.92 -22.99
N CYS A 251 -24.99 3.65 -22.04
CA CYS A 251 -25.28 3.78 -20.60
C CYS A 251 -25.54 5.25 -20.23
N LYS A 252 -26.73 5.53 -19.69
CA LYS A 252 -27.19 6.90 -19.39
C LYS A 252 -26.91 7.27 -17.94
N ILE A 253 -25.93 8.16 -17.73
CA ILE A 253 -25.44 8.57 -16.41
C ILE A 253 -25.91 10.01 -16.15
N PRO A 254 -26.72 10.29 -15.11
CA PRO A 254 -27.16 11.65 -14.80
C PRO A 254 -25.99 12.64 -14.61
N VAL A 255 -26.19 13.92 -14.90
CA VAL A 255 -25.11 14.92 -14.76
C VAL A 255 -24.68 15.15 -13.31
N GLU A 256 -25.61 15.00 -12.36
CA GLU A 256 -25.35 15.00 -10.91
C GLU A 256 -24.55 13.79 -10.43
N ASN A 257 -24.30 12.79 -11.29
CA ASN A 257 -23.44 11.64 -11.02
C ASN A 257 -21.99 11.84 -11.50
N VAL A 258 -21.62 13.02 -12.02
CA VAL A 258 -20.20 13.40 -12.20
C VAL A 258 -19.50 13.47 -10.84
N LEU A 259 -18.34 12.82 -10.73
CA LEU A 259 -17.57 12.77 -9.50
C LEU A 259 -16.40 13.77 -9.55
N GLY A 260 -16.47 14.81 -8.72
CA GLY A 260 -15.57 15.96 -8.80
C GLY A 260 -15.88 16.85 -10.01
N GLU A 261 -14.84 17.36 -10.67
CA GLU A 261 -14.99 18.28 -11.81
C GLU A 261 -14.85 17.58 -13.18
N VAL A 262 -15.64 18.03 -14.16
CA VAL A 262 -15.53 17.60 -15.55
C VAL A 262 -14.13 17.88 -16.08
N GLY A 263 -13.48 16.85 -16.62
CA GLY A 263 -12.11 16.91 -17.14
C GLY A 263 -10.99 16.82 -16.10
N GLN A 264 -11.30 16.68 -14.80
CA GLN A 264 -10.32 16.47 -13.72
C GLN A 264 -10.22 15.00 -13.24
N GLY A 265 -10.90 14.07 -13.92
CA GLY A 265 -10.99 12.65 -13.52
C GLY A 265 -9.64 11.95 -13.36
N PHE A 266 -8.59 12.35 -14.08
CA PHE A 266 -7.25 11.76 -13.90
C PHE A 266 -6.65 12.08 -12.52
N LYS A 267 -6.88 13.30 -12.01
CA LYS A 267 -6.47 13.70 -10.65
C LYS A 267 -7.24 12.90 -9.60
N VAL A 268 -8.56 12.72 -9.81
CA VAL A 268 -9.42 11.89 -8.95
C VAL A 268 -8.91 10.44 -8.92
N ALA A 269 -8.68 9.84 -10.09
CA ALA A 269 -8.18 8.47 -10.23
C ALA A 269 -6.87 8.24 -9.48
N VAL A 270 -5.86 9.08 -9.72
CA VAL A 270 -4.53 8.94 -9.08
C VAL A 270 -4.58 9.20 -7.58
N ASN A 271 -5.40 10.15 -7.11
CA ASN A 271 -5.51 10.39 -5.67
C ASN A 271 -6.20 9.23 -4.93
N ILE A 272 -7.22 8.59 -5.53
CA ILE A 272 -7.84 7.38 -4.99
C ILE A 272 -6.80 6.26 -4.79
N LEU A 273 -5.98 5.99 -5.83
CA LEU A 273 -4.91 4.98 -5.75
C LEU A 273 -3.86 5.35 -4.68
N ASN A 274 -3.42 6.61 -4.62
CA ASN A 274 -2.50 7.08 -3.59
C ASN A 274 -3.05 6.88 -2.17
N GLN A 275 -4.36 7.09 -1.97
CA GLN A 275 -5.06 6.91 -0.70
C GLN A 275 -5.28 5.43 -0.33
N GLY A 276 -5.28 4.50 -1.29
CA GLY A 276 -5.42 3.06 -1.03
C GLY A 276 -4.11 2.33 -0.70
N ARG A 277 -2.97 2.81 -1.21
CA ARG A 277 -1.70 2.06 -1.21
C ARG A 277 -1.14 1.67 0.17
N PHE A 278 -1.36 2.47 1.22
CA PHE A 278 -0.89 2.09 2.56
C PHE A 278 -1.60 0.84 3.10
N GLY A 279 -2.87 0.64 2.74
CA GLY A 279 -3.66 -0.55 3.12
C GLY A 279 -3.05 -1.82 2.54
N MET A 280 -2.48 -1.77 1.34
CA MET A 280 -1.74 -2.89 0.76
C MET A 280 -0.52 -3.26 1.61
N ALA A 281 0.28 -2.29 2.03
CA ALA A 281 1.42 -2.55 2.90
C ALA A 281 0.98 -3.16 4.26
N SER A 282 -0.16 -2.72 4.79
CA SER A 282 -0.71 -3.27 6.04
C SER A 282 -1.17 -4.73 5.90
N ALA A 283 -1.95 -5.05 4.85
CA ALA A 283 -2.37 -6.42 4.57
C ALA A 283 -1.17 -7.35 4.41
N LEU A 284 -0.19 -6.92 3.63
CA LEU A 284 1.02 -7.70 3.36
C LEU A 284 1.93 -7.86 4.59
N SER A 285 1.91 -6.91 5.55
CA SER A 285 2.53 -7.11 6.87
C SER A 285 1.92 -8.32 7.60
N GLY A 286 0.58 -8.40 7.63
CA GLY A 286 -0.14 -9.55 8.17
C GLY A 286 0.25 -10.85 7.47
N THR A 287 0.23 -10.86 6.14
CA THR A 287 0.59 -12.05 5.35
C THR A 287 2.00 -12.56 5.66
N MET A 288 2.96 -11.65 5.80
CA MET A 288 4.32 -12.01 6.21
C MET A 288 4.39 -12.58 7.62
N ARG A 289 3.63 -12.02 8.57
CA ARG A 289 3.58 -12.53 9.95
C ARG A 289 3.09 -13.98 10.00
N THR A 290 2.05 -14.31 9.24
CA THR A 290 1.56 -15.70 9.10
C THR A 290 2.60 -16.63 8.45
N ALA A 291 3.30 -16.16 7.40
CA ALA A 291 4.35 -16.94 6.73
C ALA A 291 5.56 -17.21 7.63
N ILE A 292 5.99 -16.20 8.42
CA ILE A 292 7.05 -16.31 9.41
C ILE A 292 6.68 -17.29 10.51
N GLY A 293 5.46 -17.21 11.07
CA GLY A 293 4.98 -18.14 12.08
C GLY A 293 5.07 -19.60 11.61
N LYS A 294 4.46 -19.91 10.46
CA LYS A 294 4.54 -21.25 9.85
C LYS A 294 5.98 -21.73 9.65
N ALA A 295 6.86 -20.85 9.16
CA ALA A 295 8.26 -21.20 8.93
C ALA A 295 9.03 -21.47 10.23
N ALA A 296 8.80 -20.68 11.28
CA ALA A 296 9.41 -20.86 12.59
C ALA A 296 8.92 -22.13 13.29
N ASP A 297 7.62 -22.43 13.22
CA ASP A 297 7.01 -23.63 13.77
C ASP A 297 7.57 -24.89 13.09
N PHE A 298 7.57 -24.93 11.74
CA PHE A 298 8.12 -26.05 11.00
C PHE A 298 9.62 -26.22 11.24
N ALA A 299 10.39 -25.12 11.24
CA ALA A 299 11.82 -25.18 11.52
C ALA A 299 12.13 -25.73 12.92
N SER A 300 11.21 -25.50 13.86
CA SER A 300 11.35 -25.91 15.26
C SER A 300 10.95 -27.35 15.54
N GLN A 301 10.13 -27.96 14.68
CA GLN A 301 9.69 -29.35 14.79
C GLN A 301 10.49 -30.30 13.87
N ARG A 302 10.92 -29.83 12.70
CA ARG A 302 11.58 -30.65 11.68
C ARG A 302 13.02 -31.00 12.09
N HIS A 303 13.32 -32.30 12.19
CA HIS A 303 14.69 -32.81 12.32
C HIS A 303 15.33 -33.15 10.96
N GLN A 304 16.62 -32.87 10.82
CA GLN A 304 17.48 -33.39 9.76
C GLN A 304 18.96 -33.33 10.15
N PHE A 305 19.76 -34.31 9.74
CA PHE A 305 21.16 -34.48 10.18
C PHE A 305 21.30 -34.39 11.72
N ASP A 306 20.52 -35.21 12.42
CA ASP A 306 20.51 -35.40 13.89
C ASP A 306 20.24 -34.17 14.78
N ARG A 307 19.72 -33.08 14.19
CA ARG A 307 19.28 -31.88 14.93
C ARG A 307 18.04 -31.22 14.32
N HIS A 308 17.47 -30.23 14.99
CA HIS A 308 16.36 -29.46 14.43
C HIS A 308 16.86 -28.54 13.31
N ILE A 309 16.03 -28.27 12.29
CA ILE A 309 16.50 -27.40 11.20
C ILE A 309 16.67 -25.94 11.64
N LYS A 310 16.02 -25.52 12.74
CA LYS A 310 16.26 -24.23 13.42
C LYS A 310 17.73 -24.01 13.83
N ASP A 311 18.52 -25.08 13.98
CA ASP A 311 19.90 -25.00 14.45
C ASP A 311 20.89 -24.69 13.32
N PHE A 312 20.51 -24.86 12.05
CA PHE A 312 21.37 -24.49 10.91
C PHE A 312 21.35 -22.97 10.69
N GLU A 313 22.54 -22.40 10.47
CA GLU A 313 22.72 -20.95 10.28
C GLU A 313 21.94 -20.42 9.07
N SER A 314 21.90 -21.18 7.97
CA SER A 314 21.15 -20.84 6.76
C SER A 314 19.64 -20.77 6.96
N VAL A 315 19.08 -21.49 7.94
CA VAL A 315 17.65 -21.40 8.29
C VAL A 315 17.41 -20.18 9.20
N ARG A 316 18.30 -19.95 10.17
CA ARG A 316 18.27 -18.76 11.04
C ARG A 316 18.39 -17.46 10.25
N GLU A 317 19.28 -17.41 9.25
CA GLU A 317 19.43 -16.26 8.35
C GLU A 317 18.14 -15.97 7.56
N LYS A 318 17.50 -17.00 6.99
CA LYS A 318 16.23 -16.85 6.25
C LYS A 318 15.14 -16.27 7.15
N ILE A 319 14.92 -16.83 8.34
CA ILE A 319 13.93 -16.33 9.30
C ILE A 319 14.25 -14.89 9.71
N ALA A 320 15.52 -14.55 10.01
CA ALA A 320 15.92 -13.19 10.35
C ALA A 320 15.65 -12.20 9.19
N MET A 321 15.96 -12.59 7.95
CA MET A 321 15.69 -11.79 6.74
C MET A 321 14.18 -11.59 6.50
N MET A 322 13.36 -12.60 6.78
CA MET A 322 11.90 -12.49 6.71
C MET A 322 11.37 -11.51 7.78
N CYS A 323 11.82 -11.63 9.03
CA CYS A 323 11.44 -10.74 10.13
C CYS A 323 11.81 -9.28 9.87
N MET A 324 13.04 -8.98 9.42
CA MET A 324 13.44 -7.62 9.05
C MET A 324 12.56 -7.03 7.93
N ARG A 325 12.18 -7.84 6.94
CA ARG A 325 11.31 -7.42 5.84
C ARG A 325 9.88 -7.15 6.29
N GLN A 326 9.34 -7.96 7.20
CA GLN A 326 8.02 -7.76 7.79
C GLN A 326 8.00 -6.51 8.65
N TYR A 327 8.98 -6.34 9.55
CA TYR A 327 9.09 -5.16 10.41
C TYR A 327 9.14 -3.86 9.61
N ALA A 328 10.06 -3.76 8.64
CA ALA A 328 10.16 -2.57 7.79
C ALA A 328 8.87 -2.29 6.99
N THR A 329 8.10 -3.32 6.62
CA THR A 329 6.82 -3.17 5.92
C THR A 329 5.71 -2.68 6.86
N GLU A 330 5.63 -3.22 8.07
CA GLU A 330 4.70 -2.76 9.10
C GLU A 330 4.96 -1.29 9.43
N SER A 331 6.22 -0.92 9.67
CA SER A 331 6.63 0.45 9.94
C SER A 331 6.30 1.40 8.78
N MET A 332 6.43 0.96 7.52
CA MET A 332 6.00 1.76 6.36
C MET A 332 4.48 1.94 6.30
N ALA A 333 3.69 0.89 6.57
CA ALA A 333 2.24 0.96 6.52
C ALA A 333 1.68 1.95 7.56
N PHE A 334 2.11 1.81 8.83
CA PHE A 334 1.67 2.65 9.94
C PHE A 334 2.24 4.07 9.90
N MET A 335 3.46 4.27 9.37
CA MET A 335 4.00 5.62 9.15
C MET A 335 3.19 6.37 8.09
N VAL A 336 2.88 5.73 6.94
CA VAL A 336 2.10 6.38 5.88
C VAL A 336 0.67 6.67 6.34
N SER A 337 0.00 5.74 7.03
CA SER A 337 -1.34 6.00 7.59
C SER A 337 -1.32 7.12 8.63
N GLY A 338 -0.30 7.14 9.49
CA GLY A 338 -0.15 8.16 10.53
C GLY A 338 0.05 9.57 9.98
N ILE A 339 0.92 9.76 8.98
CA ILE A 339 1.10 11.10 8.36
C ILE A 339 -0.16 11.54 7.60
N MET A 340 -0.92 10.60 7.01
CA MET A 340 -2.21 10.91 6.37
C MET A 340 -3.25 11.39 7.41
N ASP A 341 -3.33 10.73 8.56
CA ASP A 341 -4.23 11.13 9.67
C ASP A 341 -3.81 12.48 10.30
N LEU A 342 -2.50 12.78 10.34
CA LEU A 342 -1.98 14.12 10.67
C LEU A 342 -2.22 15.18 9.57
N GLY A 343 -2.92 14.83 8.49
CA GLY A 343 -3.38 15.74 7.45
C GLY A 343 -2.37 16.01 6.32
N ALA A 344 -1.28 15.25 6.21
CA ALA A 344 -0.27 15.42 5.17
C ALA A 344 -0.87 15.42 3.76
N LYS A 345 -0.33 16.27 2.88
CA LYS A 345 -0.83 16.46 1.49
C LYS A 345 0.13 15.93 0.41
N ASP A 346 1.38 15.63 0.76
CA ASP A 346 2.39 15.08 -0.16
C ASP A 346 3.03 13.83 0.46
N PHE A 347 2.26 12.72 0.45
CA PHE A 347 2.67 11.39 0.93
C PHE A 347 2.75 10.36 -0.23
N GLN A 348 2.55 10.81 -1.46
CA GLN A 348 2.39 9.95 -2.64
C GLN A 348 3.65 9.14 -2.98
N VAL A 349 4.84 9.67 -2.64
CA VAL A 349 6.11 8.99 -2.85
C VAL A 349 6.24 7.87 -1.82
N GLU A 350 6.00 8.16 -0.55
CA GLU A 350 6.04 7.23 0.58
C GLU A 350 5.01 6.10 0.42
N ALA A 351 3.81 6.42 -0.06
CA ALA A 351 2.77 5.45 -0.42
C ALA A 351 3.16 4.57 -1.62
N ALA A 352 3.90 5.10 -2.60
CA ALA A 352 4.44 4.29 -3.70
C ALA A 352 5.60 3.39 -3.24
N ILE A 353 6.51 3.90 -2.41
CA ILE A 353 7.62 3.13 -1.81
C ILE A 353 7.08 1.96 -0.98
N SER A 354 6.12 2.21 -0.09
CA SER A 354 5.51 1.17 0.75
C SER A 354 4.82 0.09 -0.07
N LYS A 355 4.11 0.44 -1.15
CA LYS A 355 3.50 -0.51 -2.11
C LYS A 355 4.56 -1.39 -2.78
N ILE A 356 5.62 -0.80 -3.35
CA ILE A 356 6.69 -1.55 -4.02
C ILE A 356 7.38 -2.48 -3.02
N TYR A 357 7.80 -1.94 -1.87
CA TYR A 357 8.57 -2.67 -0.88
C TYR A 357 7.76 -3.82 -0.27
N SER A 358 6.53 -3.57 0.17
CA SER A 358 5.66 -4.58 0.80
C SER A 358 5.33 -5.75 -0.14
N SER A 359 5.02 -5.47 -1.41
CA SER A 359 4.70 -6.51 -2.41
C SER A 359 5.90 -7.39 -2.80
N GLU A 360 7.12 -6.86 -2.72
CA GLU A 360 8.35 -7.63 -2.94
C GLU A 360 8.84 -8.33 -1.65
N ALA A 361 8.64 -7.70 -0.50
CA ALA A 361 8.91 -8.28 0.82
C ALA A 361 8.02 -9.49 1.11
N ALA A 362 6.70 -9.38 0.91
CA ALA A 362 5.77 -10.48 1.15
C ALA A 362 5.99 -11.64 0.19
N TRP A 363 6.30 -11.36 -1.08
CA TRP A 363 6.73 -12.39 -2.04
C TRP A 363 7.95 -13.17 -1.51
N PHE A 364 9.02 -12.46 -1.12
CA PHE A 364 10.22 -13.09 -0.56
C PHE A 364 9.92 -13.92 0.69
N CYS A 365 9.10 -13.41 1.61
CA CYS A 365 8.82 -14.13 2.86
C CYS A 365 8.01 -15.41 2.64
N VAL A 366 7.06 -15.44 1.70
CA VAL A 366 6.30 -16.67 1.41
C VAL A 366 7.12 -17.66 0.60
N ASP A 367 7.94 -17.19 -0.34
CA ASP A 367 8.92 -18.00 -1.09
C ASP A 367 9.93 -18.68 -0.14
N GLU A 368 10.49 -17.93 0.81
CA GLU A 368 11.40 -18.49 1.82
C GLU A 368 10.70 -19.39 2.85
N ALA A 369 9.44 -19.12 3.20
CA ALA A 369 8.64 -20.03 4.02
C ALA A 369 8.44 -21.38 3.32
N ILE A 370 8.15 -21.39 2.00
CA ILE A 370 8.08 -22.61 1.19
C ILE A 370 9.44 -23.31 1.17
N GLN A 371 10.53 -22.58 0.95
CA GLN A 371 11.88 -23.14 0.94
C GLN A 371 12.28 -23.79 2.27
N ILE A 372 11.88 -23.20 3.41
CA ILE A 372 12.09 -23.78 4.75
C ILE A 372 11.26 -25.06 4.95
N HIS A 373 10.05 -25.13 4.39
CA HIS A 373 9.22 -26.34 4.41
C HIS A 373 9.69 -27.43 3.42
N GLY A 374 10.61 -27.09 2.50
CA GLY A 374 11.07 -27.98 1.44
C GLY A 374 9.93 -28.54 0.60
N GLY A 375 9.94 -29.85 0.33
CA GLY A 375 8.89 -30.51 -0.45
C GLY A 375 7.48 -30.35 0.13
N MET A 376 7.33 -30.14 1.44
CA MET A 376 6.02 -29.92 2.07
C MET A 376 5.46 -28.53 1.73
N GLY A 377 6.30 -27.51 1.52
CA GLY A 377 5.87 -26.16 1.15
C GLY A 377 5.23 -26.09 -0.25
N PHE A 378 5.53 -27.06 -1.10
CA PHE A 378 4.88 -27.23 -2.41
C PHE A 378 3.51 -27.94 -2.31
N MET A 379 3.18 -28.54 -1.17
CA MET A 379 1.91 -29.24 -0.96
C MET A 379 0.82 -28.28 -0.46
N ARG A 380 -0.39 -28.44 -1.02
CA ARG A 380 -1.56 -27.60 -0.73
C ARG A 380 -1.92 -27.50 0.75
N GLU A 381 -1.66 -28.56 1.53
CA GLU A 381 -1.95 -28.65 2.96
C GLU A 381 -1.31 -27.51 3.79
N THR A 382 -0.10 -27.08 3.43
CA THR A 382 0.55 -25.94 4.11
C THR A 382 -0.14 -24.59 3.85
N GLN A 383 -0.95 -24.52 2.79
CA GLN A 383 -1.50 -23.31 2.16
C GLN A 383 -0.46 -22.26 1.72
N LEU A 384 0.85 -22.52 1.85
CA LEU A 384 1.87 -21.53 1.46
C LEU A 384 1.87 -21.30 -0.05
N GLU A 385 1.65 -22.37 -0.84
CA GLU A 385 1.49 -22.28 -2.30
C GLU A 385 0.33 -21.36 -2.72
N ARG A 386 -0.81 -21.43 -1.99
CA ARG A 386 -1.96 -20.55 -2.22
C ARG A 386 -1.57 -19.09 -1.99
N VAL A 387 -0.97 -18.78 -0.86
CA VAL A 387 -0.56 -17.41 -0.54
C VAL A 387 0.48 -16.90 -1.55
N LEU A 388 1.41 -17.75 -2.05
CA LEU A 388 2.35 -17.33 -3.10
C LEU A 388 1.63 -17.01 -4.42
N ARG A 389 0.63 -17.81 -4.81
CA ARG A 389 -0.23 -17.53 -5.97
C ARG A 389 -0.98 -16.21 -5.80
N ASP A 390 -1.56 -15.98 -4.62
CA ASP A 390 -2.30 -14.76 -4.28
C ASP A 390 -1.39 -13.52 -4.37
N LEU A 391 -0.16 -13.61 -3.85
CA LEU A 391 0.80 -12.50 -3.82
C LEU A 391 1.29 -12.02 -5.19
N ARG A 392 1.25 -12.86 -6.24
CA ARG A 392 1.90 -12.52 -7.52
C ARG A 392 1.34 -11.23 -8.14
N VAL A 393 0.04 -10.98 -8.00
CA VAL A 393 -0.64 -9.80 -8.57
C VAL A 393 -0.33 -8.50 -7.83
N PHE A 394 0.11 -8.56 -6.56
CA PHE A 394 0.40 -7.38 -5.75
C PHE A 394 1.57 -6.54 -6.28
N ARG A 395 2.46 -7.15 -7.07
CA ARG A 395 3.54 -6.47 -7.79
C ARG A 395 3.09 -5.81 -9.11
N ILE A 396 1.84 -6.01 -9.53
CA ILE A 396 1.28 -5.64 -10.85
C ILE A 396 0.17 -4.58 -10.74
N PHE A 397 -0.89 -4.82 -9.95
CA PHE A 397 -1.99 -3.87 -9.81
C PHE A 397 -1.63 -2.67 -8.92
N GLU A 398 -2.53 -1.70 -8.72
CA GLU A 398 -2.30 -0.46 -7.95
C GLU A 398 -1.10 0.39 -8.45
N GLY A 399 -0.74 0.18 -9.71
CA GLY A 399 0.51 0.62 -10.33
C GLY A 399 1.56 -0.50 -10.28
N ALA A 400 1.99 -0.98 -11.46
CA ALA A 400 3.07 -1.96 -11.56
C ALA A 400 4.34 -1.41 -10.90
N ASN A 401 5.08 -2.27 -10.19
CA ASN A 401 6.20 -1.81 -9.36
C ASN A 401 7.28 -1.07 -10.18
N ASP A 402 7.49 -1.46 -11.44
CA ASP A 402 8.42 -0.80 -12.37
C ASP A 402 7.98 0.65 -12.70
N VAL A 403 6.68 0.85 -12.92
CA VAL A 403 6.09 2.18 -13.17
C VAL A 403 6.13 3.02 -11.90
N LEU A 404 5.88 2.42 -10.73
CA LEU A 404 5.99 3.13 -9.45
C LEU A 404 7.43 3.52 -9.11
N ARG A 405 8.44 2.72 -9.47
CA ARG A 405 9.87 3.10 -9.36
C ARG A 405 10.22 4.35 -10.18
N LEU A 406 9.72 4.40 -11.42
CA LEU A 406 9.86 5.58 -12.28
C LEU A 406 9.12 6.78 -11.67
N PHE A 407 7.89 6.60 -11.20
CA PHE A 407 7.09 7.65 -10.55
C PHE A 407 7.77 8.22 -9.30
N VAL A 408 8.23 7.39 -8.36
CA VAL A 408 8.97 7.78 -7.14
C VAL A 408 10.14 8.68 -7.52
N THR A 409 10.95 8.22 -8.47
CA THR A 409 12.18 8.90 -8.85
C THR A 409 11.91 10.19 -9.61
N LEU A 410 11.03 10.18 -10.61
CA LEU A 410 10.69 11.38 -11.39
C LEU A 410 9.99 12.45 -10.54
N THR A 411 9.12 12.06 -9.60
CA THR A 411 8.46 12.99 -8.67
C THR A 411 9.49 13.67 -7.76
N ALA A 412 10.38 12.89 -7.15
CA ALA A 412 11.45 13.43 -6.30
C ALA A 412 12.46 14.28 -7.08
N MET A 413 12.83 13.86 -8.30
CA MET A 413 13.74 14.61 -9.18
C MET A 413 13.12 15.88 -9.75
N ASN A 414 11.81 15.95 -9.99
CA ASN A 414 11.11 17.17 -10.39
C ASN A 414 11.25 18.26 -9.32
N ASN A 415 11.05 17.90 -8.05
CA ASN A 415 11.23 18.81 -6.92
C ASN A 415 12.71 19.23 -6.74
N ALA A 416 13.67 18.34 -6.99
CA ALA A 416 15.09 18.69 -7.02
C ALA A 416 15.47 19.60 -8.21
N GLY A 417 14.90 19.36 -9.40
CA GLY A 417 15.13 20.14 -10.62
C GLY A 417 14.57 21.57 -10.53
N LYS A 418 13.36 21.75 -9.98
CA LYS A 418 12.79 23.07 -9.65
C LYS A 418 13.70 23.85 -8.70
N HIS A 419 14.22 23.18 -7.67
CA HIS A 419 15.16 23.79 -6.73
C HIS A 419 16.48 24.19 -7.40
N LEU A 420 17.08 23.31 -8.22
CA LEU A 420 18.30 23.61 -8.98
C LEU A 420 18.10 24.82 -9.90
N ALA A 421 16.97 24.89 -10.60
CA ALA A 421 16.61 26.03 -11.47
C ALA A 421 16.40 27.33 -10.69
N ALA A 422 15.90 27.28 -9.45
CA ALA A 422 15.81 28.44 -8.57
C ALA A 422 17.19 28.88 -8.05
N SER A 423 18.02 27.95 -7.55
CA SER A 423 19.38 28.23 -7.07
C SER A 423 20.32 28.75 -8.17
N ALA A 424 20.09 28.36 -9.43
CA ALA A 424 20.81 28.90 -10.59
C ALA A 424 20.51 30.39 -10.86
N LYS A 425 19.39 30.93 -10.36
CA LYS A 425 19.02 32.34 -10.49
C LYS A 425 19.54 33.20 -9.32
N SER A 426 19.97 32.59 -8.21
CA SER A 426 20.50 33.31 -7.05
C SER A 426 22.03 33.49 -7.13
N PRO A 427 22.58 34.69 -6.83
CA PRO A 427 24.03 34.90 -6.77
C PRO A 427 24.72 33.89 -5.86
N GLY A 428 25.74 33.20 -6.36
CA GLY A 428 26.47 32.17 -5.62
C GLY A 428 25.71 30.87 -5.32
N GLY A 429 24.42 30.75 -5.67
CA GLY A 429 23.59 29.59 -5.32
C GLY A 429 24.01 28.28 -5.99
N LEU A 430 24.60 28.34 -7.19
CA LEU A 430 25.23 27.18 -7.81
C LEU A 430 26.51 26.75 -7.07
N LEU A 431 27.26 27.72 -6.53
CA LEU A 431 28.51 27.50 -5.81
C LEU A 431 28.26 26.85 -4.44
N SER A 432 27.16 27.21 -3.76
CA SER A 432 26.78 26.60 -2.48
C SER A 432 26.22 25.17 -2.63
N LEU A 433 25.47 24.90 -3.70
CA LEU A 433 25.09 23.53 -4.07
C LEU A 433 26.32 22.69 -4.40
N PHE A 434 27.28 23.26 -5.14
CA PHE A 434 28.52 22.57 -5.49
C PHE A 434 29.40 22.30 -4.27
N SER A 435 29.57 23.27 -3.35
CA SER A 435 30.40 23.09 -2.15
C SER A 435 29.79 22.09 -1.16
N SER A 436 28.46 22.07 -1.00
CA SER A 436 27.77 21.02 -0.23
C SER A 436 27.99 19.64 -0.86
N SER A 437 27.79 19.54 -2.18
CA SER A 437 28.02 18.31 -2.95
C SER A 437 29.49 17.83 -2.92
N MET A 438 30.44 18.76 -2.79
CA MET A 438 31.87 18.47 -2.72
C MET A 438 32.29 17.97 -1.33
N LYS A 439 31.65 18.44 -0.25
CA LYS A 439 31.82 17.89 1.11
C LYS A 439 31.44 16.40 1.16
N THR A 440 30.31 16.03 0.55
CA THR A 440 29.89 14.62 0.41
C THR A 440 30.95 13.77 -0.30
N LYS A 441 31.55 14.30 -1.39
CA LYS A 441 32.61 13.60 -2.13
C LYS A 441 33.91 13.45 -1.31
N LEU A 442 34.14 14.31 -0.32
CA LEU A 442 35.28 14.29 0.60
C LEU A 442 35.00 13.50 1.90
N GLY A 443 33.90 12.73 1.96
CA GLY A 443 33.56 11.89 3.12
C GLY A 443 32.92 12.63 4.30
N LEU A 444 32.61 13.93 4.15
CA LEU A 444 31.86 14.69 5.14
C LEU A 444 30.36 14.59 4.82
N SER A 445 29.56 14.08 5.76
CA SER A 445 28.10 13.97 5.61
C SER A 445 27.36 14.98 6.51
N PRO A 446 26.82 16.08 5.93
CA PRO A 446 25.94 16.99 6.66
C PRO A 446 24.65 16.33 7.16
N SER A 447 24.11 15.35 6.42
CA SER A 447 22.89 14.65 6.82
C SER A 447 23.12 13.73 8.02
N ALA A 448 24.29 13.10 8.15
CA ALA A 448 24.63 12.28 9.31
C ALA A 448 24.72 13.10 10.61
N SER A 449 25.28 14.31 10.56
CA SER A 449 25.32 15.19 11.74
C SER A 449 23.94 15.74 12.13
N GLU A 450 23.01 15.90 11.17
CA GLU A 450 21.63 16.31 11.48
C GLU A 450 20.77 15.17 12.10
N PHE A 451 21.06 13.91 11.75
CA PHE A 451 20.38 12.74 12.34
C PHE A 451 20.85 12.44 13.77
N ALA A 452 22.14 12.61 14.07
CA ALA A 452 22.75 12.21 15.34
C ALA A 452 22.08 12.83 16.59
N GLY A 453 21.48 14.02 16.46
CA GLY A 453 20.74 14.68 17.55
C GLY A 453 19.25 14.29 17.67
N LYS A 454 18.73 13.40 16.82
CA LYS A 454 17.29 13.07 16.71
C LYS A 454 16.97 11.58 16.90
N ILE A 455 17.99 10.71 16.91
CA ILE A 455 17.88 9.24 17.03
C ILE A 455 18.52 8.78 18.35
N SER A 456 18.10 7.62 18.87
CA SER A 456 18.70 7.00 20.07
C SER A 456 20.22 6.80 19.89
N PRO A 457 21.07 7.12 20.89
CA PRO A 457 22.52 6.93 20.79
C PRO A 457 22.94 5.50 20.44
N THR A 458 22.09 4.52 20.78
CA THR A 458 22.29 3.10 20.48
C THR A 458 22.23 2.75 18.98
N LEU A 459 21.75 3.66 18.13
CA LEU A 459 21.61 3.49 16.68
C LEU A 459 22.44 4.54 15.91
N ALA A 460 23.40 5.20 16.58
CA ALA A 460 24.21 6.28 16.01
C ALA A 460 24.97 5.89 14.73
N ASP A 461 25.55 4.68 14.66
CA ASP A 461 26.27 4.19 13.47
C ASP A 461 25.34 3.94 12.28
N ALA A 462 24.15 3.41 12.56
CA ALA A 462 23.17 3.10 11.53
C ALA A 462 22.52 4.40 10.99
N SER A 463 22.18 5.32 11.90
CA SER A 463 21.85 6.74 11.65
C SER A 463 22.90 7.46 10.78
N LYS A 464 24.19 7.31 11.09
CA LYS A 464 25.29 7.88 10.29
C LYS A 464 25.28 7.32 8.86
N LEU A 465 25.15 5.99 8.72
CA LEU A 465 25.10 5.32 7.42
C LEU A 465 23.86 5.74 6.59
N ILE A 466 22.72 5.99 7.23
CA ILE A 466 21.55 6.60 6.57
C ILE A 466 21.91 7.99 6.04
N GLY A 467 22.46 8.87 6.88
CA GLY A 467 22.88 10.23 6.50
C GLY A 467 23.84 10.25 5.32
N GLU A 468 24.88 9.41 5.34
CA GLU A 468 25.81 9.27 4.22
C GLU A 468 25.13 8.82 2.93
N ASN A 469 24.16 7.90 3.00
CA ASN A 469 23.44 7.42 1.83
C ASN A 469 22.43 8.44 1.29
N VAL A 470 21.78 9.23 2.15
CA VAL A 470 20.98 10.41 1.76
C VAL A 470 21.83 11.38 0.93
N ASP A 471 23.05 11.67 1.38
CA ASP A 471 23.95 12.60 0.69
C ASP A 471 24.47 12.02 -0.64
N LYS A 472 24.86 10.73 -0.68
CA LYS A 472 25.25 10.03 -1.92
C LYS A 472 24.12 10.02 -2.97
N ILE A 473 22.87 9.82 -2.54
CA ILE A 473 21.70 9.87 -3.43
C ILE A 473 21.46 11.29 -3.95
N ALA A 474 21.53 12.31 -3.08
CA ALA A 474 21.39 13.71 -3.48
C ALA A 474 22.46 14.14 -4.50
N TRP A 475 23.71 13.74 -4.29
CA TRP A 475 24.81 13.98 -5.22
C TRP A 475 24.58 13.31 -6.59
N THR A 476 24.07 12.08 -6.57
CA THR A 476 23.72 11.33 -7.79
C THR A 476 22.58 12.03 -8.55
N VAL A 477 21.50 12.42 -7.86
CA VAL A 477 20.38 13.21 -8.42
C VAL A 477 20.87 14.49 -9.08
N PHE A 478 21.72 15.26 -8.39
CA PHE A 478 22.28 16.52 -8.90
C PHE A 478 23.04 16.30 -10.21
N ASN A 479 23.92 15.30 -10.26
CA ASN A 479 24.69 14.99 -11.47
C ASN A 479 23.81 14.51 -12.62
N LEU A 480 22.82 13.65 -12.36
CA LEU A 480 21.88 13.17 -13.37
C LEU A 480 21.06 14.31 -13.96
N LEU A 481 20.53 15.22 -13.13
CA LEU A 481 19.82 16.43 -13.60
C LEU A 481 20.73 17.38 -14.38
N ARG A 482 21.99 17.54 -13.97
CA ARG A 482 22.97 18.39 -14.67
C ARG A 482 23.32 17.86 -16.06
N VAL A 483 23.47 16.54 -16.21
CA VAL A 483 23.84 15.88 -17.47
C VAL A 483 22.62 15.74 -18.40
N HIS A 484 21.54 15.13 -17.93
CA HIS A 484 20.41 14.74 -18.78
C HIS A 484 19.29 15.80 -18.86
N LYS A 485 19.23 16.75 -17.93
CA LYS A 485 18.21 17.81 -17.87
C LYS A 485 16.79 17.22 -17.99
N LYS A 486 16.00 17.60 -19.00
CA LYS A 486 14.66 17.06 -19.26
C LYS A 486 14.67 15.64 -19.85
N ALA A 487 15.72 15.24 -20.55
CA ALA A 487 15.85 13.91 -21.16
C ALA A 487 16.10 12.80 -20.12
N ILE A 488 16.23 13.14 -18.83
CA ILE A 488 16.33 12.16 -17.73
C ILE A 488 15.14 11.19 -17.67
N ILE A 489 13.99 11.56 -18.24
CA ILE A 489 12.80 10.70 -18.32
C ILE A 489 13.04 9.42 -19.17
N GLU A 490 13.94 9.48 -20.14
CA GLU A 490 14.31 8.33 -21.00
C GLU A 490 15.33 7.40 -20.31
N GLU A 491 15.97 7.84 -19.23
CA GLU A 491 17.08 7.15 -18.56
C GLU A 491 16.59 6.10 -17.55
N GLN A 492 15.62 5.27 -17.97
CA GLN A 492 14.88 4.34 -17.09
C GLN A 492 15.79 3.44 -16.24
N TYR A 493 16.91 2.96 -16.80
CA TYR A 493 17.90 2.16 -16.08
C TYR A 493 18.56 2.90 -14.90
N LYS A 494 18.75 4.22 -15.01
CA LYS A 494 19.31 5.06 -13.95
C LYS A 494 18.23 5.44 -12.94
N LEU A 495 17.02 5.75 -13.42
CA LEU A 495 15.85 6.04 -12.59
C LEU A 495 15.49 4.85 -11.68
N THR A 496 15.42 3.64 -12.23
CA THR A 496 15.07 2.41 -11.49
C THR A 496 16.04 2.12 -10.35
N ARG A 497 17.36 2.15 -10.63
CA ARG A 497 18.41 1.96 -9.62
C ARG A 497 18.36 3.03 -8.52
N LEU A 498 17.99 4.26 -8.88
CA LEU A 498 17.83 5.37 -7.94
C LEU A 498 16.57 5.22 -7.06
N ALA A 499 15.50 4.63 -7.60
CA ALA A 499 14.32 4.23 -6.82
C ALA A 499 14.70 3.17 -5.78
N ASP A 500 15.42 2.11 -6.19
CA ASP A 500 15.83 1.02 -5.28
C ASP A 500 16.77 1.51 -4.17
N ALA A 501 17.73 2.40 -4.50
CA ALA A 501 18.54 3.09 -3.50
C ALA A 501 17.68 3.97 -2.57
N GLY A 502 16.64 4.61 -3.11
CA GLY A 502 15.59 5.30 -2.36
C GLY A 502 14.93 4.40 -1.32
N HIS A 503 14.41 3.25 -1.77
CA HIS A 503 13.73 2.27 -0.93
C HIS A 503 14.64 1.74 0.18
N ALA A 504 15.91 1.46 -0.13
CA ALA A 504 16.88 0.95 0.83
C ALA A 504 17.14 1.94 1.99
N VAL A 505 17.21 3.24 1.71
CA VAL A 505 17.38 4.26 2.77
C VAL A 505 16.09 4.43 3.58
N THR A 506 14.91 4.43 2.96
CA THR A 506 13.63 4.48 3.70
C THR A 506 13.45 3.25 4.59
N LYS A 507 13.72 2.05 4.07
CA LYS A 507 13.71 0.79 4.83
C LYS A 507 14.61 0.88 6.05
N ARG A 508 15.90 1.19 5.82
CA ARG A 508 16.90 1.26 6.89
C ARG A 508 16.56 2.34 7.91
N SER A 509 16.05 3.50 7.48
CA SER A 509 15.58 4.54 8.39
C SER A 509 14.51 3.99 9.33
N LEU A 510 13.54 3.22 8.84
CA LEU A 510 12.48 2.67 9.69
C LEU A 510 12.95 1.52 10.60
N GLU A 511 13.96 0.75 10.18
CA GLU A 511 14.65 -0.22 11.03
C GLU A 511 15.43 0.49 12.17
N ASP A 512 15.99 1.67 11.90
CA ASP A 512 16.86 2.43 12.81
C ASP A 512 16.13 3.54 13.61
N ILE A 513 14.82 3.73 13.42
CA ILE A 513 14.06 4.84 14.04
C ILE A 513 13.41 4.44 15.37
N ASP A 514 13.04 3.17 15.54
CA ASP A 514 12.60 2.67 16.84
C ASP A 514 13.83 2.26 17.66
N GLY A 515 14.43 3.25 18.34
CA GLY A 515 15.52 3.06 19.29
C GLY A 515 15.05 2.81 20.72
N SER A 516 13.82 2.34 20.90
CA SER A 516 13.27 2.00 22.21
C SER A 516 13.86 0.70 22.75
N GLU A 517 13.73 0.52 24.07
CA GLU A 517 13.90 -0.79 24.70
C GLU A 517 12.90 -1.81 24.10
N GLN A 518 11.76 -1.34 23.57
CA GLN A 518 10.68 -2.15 22.99
C GLN A 518 10.98 -2.73 21.60
N THR A 519 11.84 -2.14 20.77
CA THR A 519 12.31 -2.79 19.52
C THR A 519 13.34 -3.86 19.81
N ARG A 520 14.21 -3.59 20.78
CA ARG A 520 15.13 -4.60 21.31
C ARG A 520 14.33 -5.72 21.97
N ASP A 521 13.25 -5.38 22.66
CA ASP A 521 12.30 -6.33 23.22
C ASP A 521 11.28 -6.84 22.19
N LEU A 522 11.23 -6.35 20.95
CA LEU A 522 10.47 -6.97 19.84
C LEU A 522 11.34 -7.99 19.14
N VAL A 523 12.56 -7.62 18.76
CA VAL A 523 13.55 -8.59 18.28
C VAL A 523 13.80 -9.63 19.36
N ARG A 524 13.89 -9.24 20.64
CA ARG A 524 13.99 -10.18 21.75
C ARG A 524 12.67 -10.81 22.16
N SER A 525 11.44 -10.31 21.93
CA SER A 525 10.19 -11.04 22.29
C SER A 525 9.63 -11.85 21.14
N VAL A 526 9.78 -11.44 19.89
CA VAL A 526 9.64 -12.36 18.76
C VAL A 526 10.72 -13.42 18.86
N SER A 527 11.96 -13.09 19.26
CA SER A 527 12.92 -14.15 19.61
C SER A 527 12.52 -14.92 20.87
N LYS A 528 12.06 -14.29 21.96
CA LYS A 528 11.89 -14.94 23.29
C LYS A 528 10.53 -15.58 23.50
N GLU A 529 9.43 -15.12 22.92
CA GLU A 529 8.21 -15.91 22.86
C GLU A 529 8.47 -17.13 21.96
N VAL A 530 9.06 -16.97 20.77
CA VAL A 530 9.43 -18.12 19.91
C VAL A 530 10.46 -19.02 20.61
N PHE A 531 11.50 -18.50 21.27
CA PHE A 531 12.52 -19.30 21.93
C PHE A 531 12.09 -19.86 23.29
N ASP A 532 11.27 -19.17 24.09
CA ASP A 532 10.77 -19.70 25.38
C ASP A 532 9.63 -20.70 25.18
N HIS A 533 8.73 -20.53 24.18
CA HIS A 533 7.78 -21.60 23.82
C HIS A 533 8.46 -22.83 23.19
N LEU A 534 9.65 -22.67 22.58
CA LEU A 534 10.34 -23.74 21.84
C LEU A 534 11.63 -24.24 22.53
N GLY A 535 11.85 -23.84 23.79
CA GLY A 535 12.94 -24.33 24.66
C GLY A 535 14.37 -23.92 24.24
N MET A 536 14.53 -22.81 23.52
CA MET A 536 15.76 -22.42 22.80
C MET A 536 16.66 -21.42 23.55
N VAL A 537 16.69 -21.43 24.88
CA VAL A 537 17.74 -20.71 25.64
C VAL A 537 18.94 -21.65 25.84
N PRO A 538 20.14 -21.36 25.29
CA PRO A 538 21.34 -22.13 25.60
C PRO A 538 21.73 -21.91 27.06
N LYS A 539 21.63 -22.96 27.89
CA LYS A 539 22.21 -22.96 29.25
C LYS A 539 23.73 -23.19 29.17
N SER A 540 24.51 -22.14 28.91
CA SER A 540 25.95 -22.13 29.19
C SER A 540 26.52 -20.70 29.26
N PRO A 541 27.23 -20.32 30.33
CA PRO A 541 27.97 -19.07 30.40
C PRO A 541 29.39 -19.25 29.86
N ILE A 542 29.75 -18.54 28.79
CA ILE A 542 31.15 -18.28 28.43
C ILE A 542 31.25 -16.78 28.16
N GLY A 543 32.04 -16.09 28.97
CA GLY A 543 32.21 -14.65 28.90
C GLY A 543 33.36 -14.21 28.02
N VAL A 544 33.26 -12.97 27.53
CA VAL A 544 34.35 -12.05 27.20
C VAL A 544 33.94 -10.69 27.77
#